data_AF-A0A7V4XI26-F1
#
_entry.id   AF-A0A7V4XI26-F1
#
_cell.length_a   1.000
_cell.length_b   1.000
_cell.length_c   1.000
_cell.angle_alpha   90.00
_cell.angle_beta   90.00
_cell.angle_gamma   90.00
#
_symmetry.space_group_name_H-M   'P 1'
#
loop_
_entity.id
_entity.type
_entity.pdbx_description
1 polymer ?
#
loop_
_entity_poly.entity_id
_entity_poly.type
_entity_poly.pdbx_seq_one_letter_code
_entity_poly.pdbx_strand_id
1 'polypeptide(L)' 'MNKPIAVIRRDIIASTGPTIYGVKRMDKVRSPKGEIYTFLGISEGVVYLERDDKTKGQAFEEMETEAFTKFKKI' A
#
# COMPACT_ATOMS: atom_id res chain seq x y z
N MET A 1 1.95 1.23 23.16
CA MET A 1 1.87 2.53 22.45
C MET A 1 1.77 2.24 20.97
N ASN A 2 0.70 2.70 20.29
CA ASN A 2 0.63 2.60 18.84
C ASN A 2 1.63 3.58 18.23
N LYS A 3 2.54 3.08 17.37
CA LYS A 3 3.46 3.96 16.64
C LYS A 3 2.65 4.98 15.82
N PRO A 4 3.05 6.26 15.73
CA PRO A 4 2.39 7.22 14.88
C PRO A 4 2.36 6.76 13.41
N ILE A 5 1.30 7.07 12.68
CA ILE A 5 1.11 6.68 11.26
C ILE A 5 2.32 7.12 10.41
N ALA A 6 2.83 8.33 10.65
CA ALA A 6 4.00 8.85 9.93
C ALA A 6 5.26 7.99 10.14
N VAL A 7 5.44 7.41 11.34
CA VAL A 7 6.57 6.53 11.66
C VAL A 7 6.39 5.18 10.96
N ILE A 8 5.18 4.60 11.00
CA ILE A 8 4.89 3.33 10.33
C ILE A 8 5.13 3.45 8.82
N ARG A 9 4.63 4.53 8.18
CA ARG A 9 4.85 4.79 6.76
C ARG A 9 6.35 4.89 6.43
N ARG A 10 7.11 5.62 7.25
CA ARG A 10 8.56 5.76 7.08
C ARG A 10 9.25 4.40 7.17
N ASP A 11 8.90 3.58 8.15
CA ASP A 11 9.49 2.26 8.36
C ASP A 11 9.24 1.37 7.12
N ILE A 12 8.00 1.33 6.61
CA ILE A 12 7.64 0.60 5.38
C ILE A 12 8.46 1.10 4.17
N ILE A 13 8.52 2.40 3.96
CA ILE A 13 9.24 2.99 2.81
C ILE A 13 10.74 2.69 2.88
N ALA A 14 11.31 2.63 4.09
CA ALA A 14 12.72 2.34 4.31
C ALA A 14 13.08 0.87 4.10
N SER A 15 12.13 -0.06 4.29
CA SER A 15 12.37 -1.50 4.20
C SER A 15 11.86 -2.17 2.92
N THR A 16 11.21 -1.43 2.01
CA THR A 16 10.57 -2.00 0.81
C THR A 16 11.16 -1.47 -0.49
N GLY A 17 11.03 -2.26 -1.55
CA GLY A 17 11.26 -1.85 -2.94
C GLY A 17 10.19 -0.85 -3.42
N PRO A 18 10.54 0.07 -4.33
CA PRO A 18 9.69 1.22 -4.66
C PRO A 18 8.70 0.96 -5.81
N THR A 19 8.68 -0.21 -6.45
CA THR A 19 7.85 -0.44 -7.64
C THR A 19 7.49 -1.89 -7.86
N ILE A 20 6.33 -2.14 -8.47
CA ILE A 20 5.89 -3.42 -9.01
C ILE A 20 4.86 -3.18 -10.13
N TYR A 21 4.88 -3.99 -11.20
CA TYR A 21 3.88 -3.95 -12.30
C TYR A 21 3.64 -2.55 -12.89
N GLY A 22 4.68 -1.71 -12.97
CA GLY A 22 4.56 -0.33 -13.46
C GLY A 22 3.94 0.67 -12.47
N VAL A 23 3.52 0.21 -11.28
CA VAL A 23 3.12 1.05 -10.15
C VAL A 23 4.37 1.44 -9.37
N LYS A 24 4.49 2.73 -9.04
CA LYS A 24 5.60 3.33 -8.29
C LYS A 24 5.11 3.77 -6.91
N ARG A 25 6.04 3.85 -5.96
CA ARG A 25 5.80 4.40 -4.62
C ARG A 25 5.07 5.73 -4.71
N MET A 26 4.08 5.90 -3.83
CA MET A 26 3.13 7.01 -3.77
C MET A 26 2.09 7.07 -4.90
N ASP A 27 2.12 6.19 -5.90
CA ASP A 27 1.01 6.10 -6.85
C ASP A 27 -0.29 5.72 -6.14
N LYS A 28 -1.39 6.28 -6.62
CA LYS A 28 -2.73 5.88 -6.18
C LYS A 28 -3.16 4.64 -6.95
N VAL A 29 -3.78 3.72 -6.24
CA VAL A 29 -4.32 2.49 -6.80
C VAL A 29 -5.74 2.26 -6.28
N ARG A 30 -6.60 1.72 -7.14
CA ARG A 30 -7.97 1.38 -6.82
C ARG A 30 -8.13 -0.13 -6.66
N SER A 31 -8.77 -0.56 -5.57
CA SER A 31 -9.17 -1.95 -5.40
C SER A 31 -10.37 -2.30 -6.30
N PRO A 32 -10.63 -3.61 -6.54
CA PRO A 32 -11.84 -4.05 -7.24
C PRO A 32 -13.15 -3.61 -6.58
N LYS A 33 -13.11 -3.30 -5.28
CA LYS A 33 -14.27 -2.79 -4.51
C LYS A 33 -14.41 -1.26 -4.59
N GLY A 34 -13.53 -0.58 -5.33
CA GLY A 34 -13.57 0.86 -5.56
C GLY A 34 -12.82 1.70 -4.52
N GLU A 35 -12.23 1.08 -3.49
CA GLU A 35 -11.44 1.74 -2.46
C GLU A 35 -10.11 2.24 -3.01
N ILE A 36 -9.64 3.39 -2.51
CA ILE A 36 -8.40 4.03 -2.97
C ILE A 36 -7.32 3.86 -1.92
N TYR A 37 -6.14 3.51 -2.41
CA TYR A 37 -4.94 3.32 -1.62
C TYR A 37 -3.77 4.05 -2.25
N THR A 38 -2.75 4.29 -1.44
CA THR A 38 -1.42 4.74 -1.85
C THR A 38 -0.48 3.55 -1.79
N PHE A 39 0.19 3.22 -2.90
CA PHE A 39 1.19 2.17 -2.90
C PHE A 39 2.46 2.64 -2.17
N LEU A 40 2.88 1.93 -1.12
CA LEU A 40 4.06 2.30 -0.34
C LEU A 40 5.31 1.53 -0.76
N GLY A 41 5.14 0.28 -1.15
CA GLY A 41 6.24 -0.55 -1.62
C GLY A 41 5.93 -2.03 -1.61
N ILE A 42 6.95 -2.81 -1.93
CA ILE A 42 6.90 -4.26 -1.94
C ILE A 42 8.13 -4.85 -1.23
N SER A 43 7.93 -5.91 -0.45
CA SER A 43 9.02 -6.74 0.06
C SER A 43 8.58 -8.19 0.07
N GLU A 44 9.45 -9.11 -0.36
CA GLU A 44 9.24 -10.56 -0.25
C GLU A 44 7.86 -11.06 -0.75
N GLY A 45 7.37 -10.48 -1.86
CA GLY A 45 6.06 -10.87 -2.43
C GLY A 45 4.84 -10.27 -1.72
N VAL A 46 5.05 -9.38 -0.74
CA VAL A 46 4.01 -8.63 -0.02
C VAL A 46 4.02 -7.16 -0.46
N VAL A 47 2.85 -6.68 -0.89
CA VAL A 47 2.58 -5.29 -1.23
C VAL A 47 2.03 -4.56 -0.01
N TYR A 48 2.61 -3.41 0.27
CA TYR A 48 2.21 -2.52 1.36
C TYR A 48 1.43 -1.33 0.80
N LEU A 49 0.21 -1.16 1.28
CA LEU A 49 -0.71 -0.11 0.87
C LEU A 49 -1.08 0.76 2.07
N GLU A 50 -1.28 2.06 1.82
CA GLU A 50 -1.94 2.95 2.77
C GLU A 50 -3.32 3.32 2.25
N ARG A 51 -4.35 3.07 3.06
CA ARG A 51 -5.72 3.46 2.77
C ARG A 51 -5.87 4.98 2.81
N ASP A 52 -6.51 5.52 1.77
CA ASP A 52 -6.77 6.96 1.69
C ASP A 52 -7.84 7.37 2.71
N ASP A 53 -8.94 6.61 2.76
CA ASP A 53 -10.02 6.75 3.73
C ASP A 53 -9.81 5.84 4.95
N LYS A 54 -9.16 6.41 5.97
CA LYS A 54 -8.81 5.70 7.21
C LYS A 54 -10.00 5.38 8.12
N THR A 55 -11.21 5.84 7.78
CA THR A 55 -12.42 5.51 8.56
C THR A 55 -12.97 4.13 8.22
N LYS A 56 -12.58 3.58 7.05
CA LYS A 56 -13.08 2.31 6.52
C LYS A 56 -12.32 1.08 6.99
N GLY A 57 -11.32 1.24 7.85
CA GLY A 57 -10.55 0.12 8.37
C GLY A 57 -9.15 0.52 8.83
N GLN A 58 -8.24 -0.45 8.86
CA GLN A 58 -6.84 -0.19 9.19
C GLN A 58 -6.20 0.74 8.14
N ALA A 59 -5.34 1.64 8.63
CA ALA A 59 -4.68 2.63 7.78
C ALA A 59 -3.68 2.00 6.80
N PHE A 60 -3.06 0.88 7.19
CA PHE A 60 -2.12 0.14 6.37
C PHE A 60 -2.67 -1.25 6.09
N GLU A 61 -2.43 -1.75 4.88
CA GLU A 61 -2.87 -3.06 4.45
C GLU A 61 -1.72 -3.76 3.74
N GLU A 62 -1.57 -5.03 4.05
CA GLU A 62 -0.57 -5.93 3.46
C GLU A 62 -1.31 -6.98 2.64
N MET A 63 -0.82 -7.26 1.45
CA MET A 63 -1.39 -8.30 0.61
C MET A 63 -0.35 -8.94 -0.29
N GLU A 64 -0.62 -10.16 -0.72
CA GLU A 64 0.21 -10.85 -1.69
C GLU A 64 0.17 -10.14 -3.05
N THR A 65 1.30 -10.17 -3.76
CA THR A 65 1.42 -9.62 -5.12
C THR A 65 0.36 -10.17 -6.09
N GLU A 66 -0.02 -11.43 -5.95
CA GLU A 66 -1.06 -12.06 -6.76
C GLU A 66 -2.42 -11.37 -6.57
N ALA A 67 -2.80 -11.06 -5.32
CA ALA A 67 -4.01 -10.31 -5.04
C ALA A 67 -3.94 -8.88 -5.57
N PHE A 68 -2.76 -8.25 -5.50
CA PHE A 68 -2.52 -6.90 -5.98
C PHE A 68 -2.70 -6.74 -7.50
N THR A 69 -2.55 -7.80 -8.30
CA THR A 69 -2.76 -7.76 -9.76
C THR A 69 -4.15 -7.26 -10.18
N LYS A 70 -5.14 -7.36 -9.29
CA LYS A 70 -6.52 -6.90 -9.54
C LYS A 70 -6.69 -5.39 -9.34
N PHE A 71 -5.69 -4.71 -8.76
CA PHE A 71 -5.71 -3.29 -8.52
C PHE A 71 -5.33 -2.53 -9.80
N LYS A 72 -5.90 -1.32 -9.94
CA LYS A 72 -5.62 -0.45 -11.08
C LYS A 72 -4.98 0.84 -10.61
N LYS A 73 -3.87 1.24 -11.22
CA LYS A 73 -3.31 2.57 -11.05
C LYS A 73 -4.32 3.62 -11.53
N ILE A 74 -4.42 4.72 -10.78
CA ILE A 74 -5.25 5.89 -11.08
C ILE A 74 -4.35 7.04 -11.53
#